data_AF-A0A846MD70-F1
#
_entry.id   AF-A0A846MD70-F1
#
_cell.length_a   1.000
_cell.length_b   1.000
_cell.length_c   1.000
_cell.angle_alpha   90.00
_cell.angle_beta   90.00
_cell.angle_gamma   90.00
#
_symmetry.space_group_name_H-M   'P 1'
#
loop_
_entity.id
_entity.type
_entity.pdbx_description
1 polymer ?
#
loop_
_entity_poly.entity_id
_entity_poly.type
_entity_poly.pdbx_seq_one_letter_code
_entity_poly.pdbx_strand_id
1 'polypeptide(L)' 'MTVKRERVEMRIPSPILREVEEYQKRNCISTRTAAFLELVRKALEQEKQKLSDLREEE' A
#
# COMPACT_ATOMS: atom_id res chain seq x y z
N MET A 1 -15.61 -14.71 -8.48
CA MET A 1 -14.19 -15.07 -8.68
C MET A 1 -13.53 -15.16 -7.32
N THR A 2 -13.02 -16.33 -6.93
CA THR A 2 -12.32 -16.51 -5.65
C THR A 2 -10.97 -15.80 -5.73
N VAL A 3 -10.75 -14.76 -4.94
CA VAL A 3 -9.47 -14.05 -4.91
C VAL A 3 -8.43 -14.97 -4.26
N LYS A 4 -7.51 -15.50 -5.07
CA LYS A 4 -6.40 -16.31 -4.58
C LYS A 4 -5.49 -15.43 -3.71
N ARG A 5 -5.28 -15.83 -2.46
CA ARG A 5 -4.37 -15.14 -1.53
C ARG A 5 -3.03 -15.86 -1.55
N GLU A 6 -1.96 -15.12 -1.82
CA GLU A 6 -0.60 -15.61 -1.80
C GLU A 6 0.17 -14.93 -0.65
N ARG A 7 0.94 -15.72 0.10
CA ARG A 7 1.80 -15.20 1.16
C ARG A 7 3.22 -15.16 0.63
N VAL A 8 3.78 -13.95 0.57
CA VAL A 8 5.15 -13.70 0.12
C VAL A 8 5.98 -13.24 1.31
N GLU A 9 7.19 -13.78 1.44
CA GLU A 9 8.19 -13.29 2.39
C GLU A 9 9.07 -12.24 1.71
N MET A 10 9.37 -11.14 2.39
CA MET A 10 10.19 -10.06 1.84
C MET A 10 11.14 -9.50 2.89
N ARG A 11 12.33 -9.10 2.45
CA ARG A 11 13.28 -8.34 3.28
C ARG A 11 13.08 -6.85 3.05
N ILE A 12 12.89 -6.10 4.12
CA ILE A 12 12.62 -4.66 4.07
C ILE A 12 13.68 -3.94 4.91
N PRO A 13 14.23 -2.81 4.43
CA PRO A 13 15.07 -1.93 5.24
C PRO A 13 14.36 -1.51 6.53
N SER A 14 15.06 -1.59 7.66
CA SER A 14 14.52 -1.23 8.97
C SER A 14 13.88 0.17 9.05
N PRO A 15 14.41 1.22 8.37
CA PRO A 15 13.76 2.54 8.36
C PRO A 15 12.34 2.51 7.77
N ILE A 16 12.15 1.82 6.64
CA ILE A 16 10.84 1.69 5.98
C ILE A 16 9.87 0.93 6.88
N LEU A 17 10.34 -0.16 7.50
CA LEU A 17 9.53 -0.93 8.43
C LEU A 17 9.02 -0.06 9.59
N ARG A 18 9.89 0.80 10.14
CA ARG A 18 9.53 1.72 11.22
C ARG A 18 8.47 2.72 10.79
N GLU A 19 8.59 3.30 9.60
CA GLU A 19 7.58 4.22 9.06
C GLU A 19 6.21 3.54 8.91
N VAL A 20 6.18 2.28 8.45
CA VAL A 20 4.94 1.50 8.33
C VAL A 20 4.32 1.22 9.69
N GLU A 21 5.13 0.94 10.71
CA GLU A 21 4.63 0.74 12.08
C GLU A 21 4.12 2.04 12.71
N GLU A 22 4.75 3.17 12.44
CA GLU A 22 4.24 4.47 12.87
C GLU A 22 2.92 4.79 12.18
N TYR A 23 2.82 4.55 10.88
CA TYR A 23 1.58 4.67 10.12
C TYR A 23 0.48 3.77 10.72
N GLN A 24 0.81 2.52 11.02
CA GLN A 24 -0.12 1.58 11.65
C GLN A 24 -0.70 2.15 12.96
N LYS A 25 0.16 2.66 13.85
CA LYS A 25 -0.26 3.24 15.14
C LYS A 25 -1.12 4.48 14.97
N ARG A 26 -0.71 5.42 14.11
CA ARG A 26 -1.42 6.68 13.87
C ARG A 26 -2.82 6.47 13.30
N ASN A 27 -3.03 5.42 12.52
CA ASN A 27 -4.29 5.11 11.85
C ASN A 27 -5.09 3.98 12.55
N CYS A 28 -4.69 3.56 13.75
CA CYS A 28 -5.34 2.48 14.51
C CYS A 28 -5.51 1.16 13.72
N ILE A 29 -4.54 0.83 12.87
CA ILE A 29 -4.58 -0.37 12.03
C ILE A 29 -4.13 -1.60 12.84
N SER A 30 -4.91 -2.68 12.78
CA SER A 30 -4.73 -3.85 13.64
C SER A 30 -3.44 -4.64 13.36
N THR A 31 -3.00 -4.71 12.12
CA THR A 31 -1.85 -5.53 11.72
C THR A 31 -0.92 -4.80 10.76
N ARG A 32 0.36 -5.16 10.81
CA ARG A 32 1.37 -4.66 9.87
C ARG A 32 1.00 -4.98 8.42
N THR A 33 0.47 -6.18 8.16
CA THR A 33 -0.01 -6.57 6.82
C THR A 33 -1.12 -5.65 6.34
N ALA A 34 -2.10 -5.32 7.19
CA ALA A 34 -3.16 -4.40 6.82
C ALA A 34 -2.61 -2.99 6.51
N ALA A 35 -1.62 -2.52 7.28
CA ALA A 35 -0.96 -1.25 7.02
C ALA A 35 -0.24 -1.24 5.66
N PHE A 36 0.53 -2.29 5.35
CA PHE A 36 1.15 -2.44 4.03
C PHE A 36 0.11 -2.45 2.89
N LEU A 37 -0.96 -3.23 3.02
CA LEU A 37 -2.01 -3.32 2.01
C LEU A 37 -2.70 -1.98 1.77
N GLU A 38 -2.96 -1.22 2.83
CA GLU A 38 -3.58 0.11 2.72
C GLU A 38 -2.65 1.10 2.01
N LEU A 39 -1.37 1.14 2.40
CA LEU A 39 -0.37 2.02 1.78
C LEU A 39 -0.19 1.69 0.29
N VAL A 40 -0.09 0.41 -0.05
CA VAL A 40 0.01 -0.04 -1.44
C VAL A 40 -1.24 0.34 -2.24
N ARG A 41 -2.44 0.15 -1.65
CA ARG A 41 -3.70 0.54 -2.30
C ARG A 41 -3.72 2.04 -2.60
N LYS A 42 -3.35 2.89 -1.65
CA LYS A 42 -3.31 4.35 -1.82
C LYS A 42 -2.34 4.75 -2.92
N ALA A 43 -1.15 4.16 -2.95
CA ALA A 43 -0.16 4.43 -3.99
C ALA A 43 -0.67 4.05 -5.39
N LEU A 44 -1.26 2.85 -5.53
CA LEU A 44 -1.80 2.38 -6.81
C LEU A 44 -3.01 3.19 -7.28
N GLU A 45 -3.83 3.70 -6.36
CA GLU A 45 -4.96 4.58 -6.67
C GLU A 45 -4.49 5.95 -7.18
N GLN A 46 -3.47 6.53 -6.52
CA GLN A 46 -2.84 7.77 -7.00
C GLN A 46 -2.18 7.61 -8.37
N GLU A 47 -1.55 6.46 -8.63
CA GLU A 47 -0.95 6.18 -9.94
C GLU A 47 -2.01 6.08 -11.03
N LYS A 48 -3.14 5.40 -10.77
CA LYS A 48 -4.27 5.33 -11.70
C LYS A 48 -4.87 6.70 -12.00
N GLN A 49 -4.99 7.56 -10.99
CA GLN A 49 -5.51 8.92 -11.19
C GLN A 49 -4.58 9.73 -12.10
N LYS A 50 -3.26 9.69 -11.86
CA LYS A 50 -2.29 10.36 -12.74
C LYS A 50 -2.38 9.88 -14.19
N LEU A 51 -2.60 8.57 -14.38
CA LEU A 51 -2.78 7.96 -15.70
C LEU A 51 -4.08 8.38 -16.40
N SER A 52 -5.17 8.62 -15.66
CA SER A 52 -6.40 9.17 -16.25
C SER A 52 -6.24 10.63 -16.62
N ASP A 53 -5.59 11.42 -15.76
CA ASP A 53 -5.40 12.86 -15.98
C ASP A 53 -4.58 13.11 -17.27
N LEU A 54 -3.56 12.30 -17.53
CA LEU A 54 -2.74 12.38 -18.75
C LEU A 54 -3.50 11.97 -20.03
N ARG A 55 -4.57 11.18 -19.92
CA ARG A 55 -5.36 10.72 -21.08
C ARG A 55 -6.49 11.67 -21.45
N GLU A 56 -6.84 12.59 -20.56
CA GLU A 56 -7.83 13.65 -20.84
C GLU A 56 -7.17 14.89 -21.47
N GLU A 57 -5.84 14.95 -21.51
CA GLU A 57 -5.05 16.03 -22.13
C GLU A 57 -4.59 15.72 -23.58
N GLU A 58 -4.87 14.51 -24.12
CA GLU A 58 -4.64 14.11 -25.52
C GLU A 58 -5.93 14.06 -26.35
#